data_AF-A0A0X3P802-F1
#
_entry.id   AF-A0A0X3P802-F1
#
_cell.length_a   1.000
_cell.length_b   1.000
_cell.length_c   1.000
_cell.angle_alpha   90.00
_cell.angle_beta   90.00
_cell.angle_gamma   90.00
#
_symmetry.space_group_name_H-M   'P 1'
#
loop_
_entity.id
_entity.type
_entity.pdbx_description
1 polymer ?
#
loop_
_entity_poly.entity_id
_entity_poly.type
_entity_poly.pdbx_seq_one_letter_code
_entity_poly.pdbx_strand_id
1 'polypeptide(L)'
;MDSKSSTRDKNPFGSKVYNIINRDYQNDENFMESLKVISEIYHNNSVRDRRNLRSSIEKQRLQLADSVLNDIDDFKHNLDDLSSELDAMLTSCETINSKLQASKSRMEKIVMETNLNQSRRLSINLAQIAASAFIKSFYISPEDWGFLNEPPSQAVSDRVLQLLQRARTTQRLFETSIRYPTTILAKDIVKVTACFVDKAYEQIYNWVKSTFSM
;
A
#
# COMPACT_ATOMS: atom_id res chain seq x y z
N MET A 1 64.20 7.66 90.19
CA MET A 1 65.49 8.35 89.98
C MET A 1 65.43 9.03 88.64
N ASP A 2 65.36 10.36 88.68
CA ASP A 2 65.52 11.24 87.54
C ASP A 2 66.84 11.03 86.83
N SER A 3 66.84 11.19 85.51
CA SER A 3 67.95 11.84 84.80
C SER A 3 67.41 12.47 83.52
N LYS A 4 67.13 13.77 83.64
CA LYS A 4 67.01 14.72 82.54
C LYS A 4 68.40 15.08 81.99
N SER A 5 68.35 15.67 80.80
CA SER A 5 69.43 16.32 80.03
C SER A 5 70.19 15.37 79.10
N SER A 6 70.46 15.73 77.84
CA SER A 6 70.82 17.06 77.39
C SER A 6 70.49 17.26 75.91
N THR A 7 69.78 18.36 75.63
CA THR A 7 69.70 19.00 74.33
C THR A 7 71.06 19.54 73.92
N ARG A 8 71.63 19.04 72.82
CA ARG A 8 72.54 19.81 71.97
C ARG A 8 72.56 19.23 70.54
N ASP A 9 72.22 20.09 69.61
CA ASP A 9 72.49 20.04 68.17
C ASP A 9 71.78 18.96 67.33
N LYS A 10 70.45 18.91 67.42
CA LYS A 10 69.65 18.34 66.33
C LYS A 10 69.79 19.26 65.13
N ASN A 11 70.77 18.97 64.29
CA ASN A 11 71.00 19.61 62.99
C ASN A 11 69.63 19.92 62.35
N PRO A 12 69.25 21.20 62.18
CA PRO A 12 67.91 21.56 61.71
C PRO A 12 67.67 21.05 60.29
N PHE A 13 68.74 20.88 59.49
CA PHE A 13 68.70 20.14 58.24
C PHE A 13 68.46 18.66 58.47
N GLY A 14 69.14 18.04 59.43
CA GLY A 14 68.91 16.64 59.82
C GLY A 14 67.48 16.38 60.26
N SER A 15 66.87 17.28 61.04
CA SER A 15 65.45 17.17 61.43
C SER A 15 64.50 17.39 60.26
N LYS A 16 64.80 18.31 59.32
CA LYS A 16 64.01 18.51 58.09
C LYS A 16 64.13 17.31 57.14
N VAL A 17 65.34 16.79 56.96
CA VAL A 17 65.61 15.59 56.16
C VAL A 17 64.94 14.37 56.79
N TYR A 18 65.04 14.22 58.10
CA TYR A 18 64.32 13.17 58.84
C TYR A 18 62.80 13.29 58.66
N ASN A 19 62.25 14.51 58.78
CA ASN A 19 60.82 14.73 58.56
C ASN A 19 60.37 14.53 57.11
N ILE A 20 61.24 14.79 56.12
CA ILE A 20 60.96 14.54 54.70
C ILE A 20 61.02 13.05 54.39
N ILE A 21 61.98 12.31 54.97
CA ILE A 21 62.13 10.87 54.80
C ILE A 21 61.03 10.08 55.53
N ASN A 22 60.63 10.52 56.73
CA ASN A 22 59.53 9.92 57.48
C ASN A 22 58.14 10.32 56.97
N ARG A 23 58.04 11.28 56.05
CA ARG A 23 56.77 11.57 55.39
C ARG A 23 56.56 10.47 54.37
N ASP A 24 55.64 9.57 54.68
CA ASP A 24 55.40 8.38 53.87
C ASP A 24 54.68 8.75 52.57
N TYR A 25 55.45 9.21 51.58
CA TYR A 25 54.97 9.57 50.25
C TYR A 25 54.54 8.35 49.42
N GLN A 26 54.85 7.13 49.86
CA GLN A 26 54.51 5.91 49.12
C GLN A 26 53.02 5.53 49.26
N ASN A 27 52.37 5.95 50.33
CA ASN A 27 50.93 5.71 50.55
C ASN A 27 50.02 6.74 49.87
N ASP A 28 50.59 7.82 49.31
CA ASP A 28 49.82 8.84 48.59
C ASP A 28 49.88 8.55 47.08
N GLU A 29 48.94 7.71 46.63
CA GLU A 29 48.83 7.23 45.25
C GLU A 29 48.79 8.38 44.24
N ASN A 30 48.05 9.45 44.56
CA ASN A 30 47.94 10.65 43.72
C ASN A 30 49.28 11.40 43.59
N PHE A 31 50.08 11.43 44.65
CA PHE A 31 51.39 12.05 44.64
C PHE A 31 52.37 11.25 43.79
N MET A 32 52.37 9.92 43.92
CA MET A 32 53.21 9.03 43.12
C MET A 32 52.83 9.06 41.63
N GLU A 33 51.54 9.11 41.31
CA GLU A 33 51.06 9.24 39.94
C GLU A 33 51.45 10.60 39.32
N SER A 34 51.29 11.68 40.08
CA SER A 34 51.73 13.02 39.66
C SER A 34 53.23 13.08 39.40
N LEU A 35 54.04 12.42 40.24
CA LEU A 35 55.49 12.32 40.03
C LEU A 35 55.84 11.48 38.81
N LYS A 36 55.09 10.42 38.52
CA LYS A 36 55.27 9.60 37.32
C LYS A 36 55.02 10.41 36.05
N VAL A 37 53.93 11.18 36.02
CA VAL A 37 53.60 12.10 34.92
C VAL A 37 54.69 13.16 34.74
N ILE A 38 55.18 13.75 35.83
CA ILE A 38 56.29 14.72 35.78
C ILE A 38 57.58 14.05 35.28
N SER A 39 57.85 12.81 35.67
CA SER A 39 59.03 12.06 35.23
C SER A 39 58.99 11.74 33.74
N GLU A 40 57.81 11.47 33.16
CA GLU A 40 57.65 11.27 31.71
C GLU A 40 57.95 12.57 30.93
N ILE A 41 57.53 13.72 31.47
CA ILE A 41 57.76 15.07 30.91
C ILE A 41 59.22 15.53 31.10
N TYR A 42 59.91 15.00 32.13
CA TYR A 42 61.22 15.45 32.58
C TYR A 42 62.32 14.43 32.28
N HIS A 43 62.80 14.41 31.03
CA HIS A 43 63.85 13.49 30.59
C HIS A 43 65.29 13.89 30.99
N ASN A 44 65.57 15.19 31.18
CA ASN A 44 66.92 15.69 31.49
C ASN A 44 66.93 16.63 32.70
N ASN A 45 67.79 16.35 33.69
CA ASN A 45 67.90 17.15 34.91
C ASN A 45 68.74 18.43 34.74
N SER A 46 68.38 19.29 33.78
CA SER A 46 69.05 20.58 33.58
C SER A 46 68.43 21.69 34.44
N VAL A 47 69.22 22.70 34.79
CA VAL A 47 68.75 23.94 35.46
C VAL A 47 67.72 24.66 34.58
N ARG A 48 67.88 24.60 33.25
CA ARG A 48 66.95 25.19 32.28
C ARG A 48 65.59 24.46 32.31
N ASP A 49 65.60 23.14 32.33
CA ASP A 49 64.39 22.32 32.30
C ASP A 49 63.62 22.43 33.62
N ARG A 50 64.31 22.54 34.75
CA ARG A 50 63.69 22.82 36.06
C ARG A 50 62.99 24.18 36.09
N ARG A 51 63.60 25.23 35.51
CA ARG A 51 63.02 26.58 35.45
C ARG A 51 61.81 26.64 34.52
N ASN A 52 61.81 25.85 33.45
CA ASN A 52 60.75 25.87 32.43
C ASN A 52 59.66 24.81 32.64
N LEU A 53 59.83 23.88 33.59
CA LEU A 53 58.92 22.75 33.84
C LEU A 53 57.45 23.17 33.94
N ARG A 54 57.17 24.24 34.69
CA ARG A 54 55.81 24.77 34.81
C ARG A 54 55.23 25.20 33.46
N SER A 55 56.01 25.92 32.65
CA SER A 55 55.58 26.35 31.32
C SER A 55 55.39 25.17 30.37
N SER A 56 56.22 24.14 30.45
CA SER A 56 56.06 22.91 29.66
C SER A 56 54.79 22.15 30.04
N ILE A 57 54.51 22.01 31.35
CA ILE A 57 53.28 21.37 31.84
C ILE A 57 52.05 22.19 31.41
N GLU A 58 52.08 23.52 31.54
CA GLU A 58 50.98 24.38 31.12
C GLU A 58 50.72 24.29 29.60
N LYS A 59 51.78 24.24 28.78
CA LYS A 59 51.64 24.04 27.33
C LYS A 59 51.03 22.70 26.97
N GLN A 60 51.48 21.62 27.60
CA GLN A 60 50.92 20.29 27.35
C GLN A 60 49.46 20.20 27.82
N ARG A 61 49.11 20.86 28.94
CA ARG A 61 47.72 20.94 29.39
C ARG A 61 46.84 21.70 28.42
N LEU A 62 47.33 22.80 27.86
CA LEU A 62 46.62 23.53 26.80
C LEU A 62 46.45 22.68 25.55
N GLN A 63 47.51 22.00 25.09
CA GLN A 63 47.44 21.09 23.94
C GLN A 63 46.45 19.94 24.15
N LEU A 64 46.42 19.36 25.35
CA LEU A 64 45.45 18.32 25.69
C LEU A 64 44.02 18.87 25.70
N ALA A 65 43.81 20.05 26.29
CA ALA A 65 42.51 20.70 26.30
C ALA A 65 42.03 21.04 24.88
N ASP A 66 42.90 21.54 24.01
CA ASP A 66 42.61 21.81 22.60
C ASP A 66 42.25 20.52 21.85
N SER A 67 42.98 19.42 22.09
CA SER A 67 42.65 18.11 21.51
C SER A 67 41.26 17.63 21.93
N VAL A 68 40.96 17.71 23.23
CA VAL A 68 39.64 17.30 23.76
C VAL A 68 38.52 18.18 23.20
N LEU A 69 38.76 19.49 23.05
CA LEU A 69 37.78 20.38 22.43
C LEU A 69 37.52 20.02 20.97
N ASN A 70 38.56 19.70 20.20
CA ASN A 70 38.39 19.23 18.82
C ASN A 70 37.62 17.90 18.75
N ASP A 71 37.96 16.94 19.61
CA ASP A 71 37.25 15.66 19.66
C ASP A 71 35.76 15.84 20.01
N ILE A 72 35.44 16.78 20.90
CA ILE A 72 34.05 17.12 21.25
C ILE A 72 33.33 17.83 20.10
N ASP A 73 34.02 18.69 19.36
CA ASP A 73 33.42 19.39 18.21
C ASP A 73 33.13 18.41 17.07
N ASP A 74 34.04 17.46 16.81
CA ASP A 74 33.82 16.35 15.87
C ASP A 74 32.63 15.47 16.32
N PHE A 75 32.55 15.14 17.61
CA PHE A 75 31.43 14.39 18.16
C PHE A 75 30.10 15.15 18.00
N LYS A 76 30.10 16.46 18.27
CA LYS A 76 28.93 17.32 18.08
C LYS A 76 28.51 17.34 16.61
N HIS A 77 29.46 17.46 15.69
CA HIS A 77 29.15 17.49 14.25
C HIS A 77 28.48 16.19 13.79
N ASN A 78 29.00 15.05 14.24
CA ASN A 78 28.36 13.74 13.98
C ASN A 78 26.95 13.64 14.56
N LEU A 79 26.69 14.26 15.72
CA LEU A 79 25.37 14.28 16.34
C LEU A 79 24.41 15.20 15.58
N ASP A 80 24.89 16.36 15.12
CA ASP A 80 24.13 17.28 14.27
C ASP A 80 23.75 16.61 12.94
N ASP A 81 24.68 15.89 12.32
CA ASP A 81 24.43 15.11 11.09
C ASP A 81 23.38 14.01 11.30
N LEU A 82 23.49 13.26 12.41
CA LEU A 82 22.50 12.24 12.78
C LEU A 82 21.11 12.85 13.00
N SER A 83 21.05 14.02 13.66
CA SER A 83 19.78 14.73 13.87
C SER A 83 19.16 15.15 12.54
N SER A 84 19.97 15.71 11.63
CA SER A 84 19.55 16.11 10.29
C SER A 84 19.01 14.91 9.49
N GLU A 85 19.67 13.76 9.57
CA GLU A 85 19.23 12.55 8.88
C GLU A 85 17.93 11.97 9.48
N LEU A 86 17.76 12.03 10.80
CA LEU A 86 16.51 11.68 11.46
C LEU A 86 15.35 12.59 11.03
N ASP A 87 15.58 13.90 10.93
CA ASP A 87 14.57 14.86 10.46
C ASP A 87 14.20 14.63 8.99
N ALA A 88 15.19 14.32 8.14
CA ALA A 88 14.97 13.93 6.76
C ALA A 88 14.15 12.63 6.66
N MET A 89 14.44 11.65 7.51
CA MET A 89 13.70 10.39 7.59
C MET A 89 12.25 10.61 8.05
N LEU A 90 12.04 11.47 9.06
CA LEU A 90 10.70 11.83 9.54
C LEU A 90 9.88 12.46 8.42
N THR A 91 10.46 13.44 7.73
CA THR A 91 9.83 14.13 6.59
C THR A 91 9.48 13.16 5.46
N SER A 92 10.36 12.21 5.17
CA SER A 92 10.11 11.14 4.19
C SER A 92 8.95 10.24 4.61
N CYS A 93 8.92 9.84 5.90
CA CYS A 93 7.84 9.03 6.46
C CYS A 93 6.48 9.75 6.37
N GLU A 94 6.43 11.03 6.72
CA GLU A 94 5.22 11.86 6.59
C GLU A 94 4.76 11.99 5.13
N THR A 95 5.71 12.15 4.20
CA THR A 95 5.43 12.20 2.77
C THR A 95 4.87 10.86 2.26
N ILE A 96 5.42 9.74 2.71
CA ILE A 96 4.92 8.40 2.35
C ILE A 96 3.52 8.19 2.94
N ASN A 97 3.30 8.55 4.19
CA ASN A 97 2.01 8.41 4.85
C ASN A 97 0.93 9.26 4.15
N SER A 98 1.23 10.52 3.80
CA SER A 98 0.29 11.37 3.06
C SER A 98 -0.05 10.80 1.68
N LYS A 99 0.94 10.30 0.93
CA LYS A 99 0.73 9.61 -0.35
C LYS A 99 -0.11 8.34 -0.19
N LEU A 100 0.11 7.57 0.87
CA LEU A 100 -0.65 6.36 1.18
C LEU A 100 -2.11 6.69 1.47
N GLN A 101 -2.39 7.71 2.28
CA GLN A 101 -3.75 8.17 2.56
C GLN A 101 -4.45 8.67 1.29
N ALA A 102 -3.76 9.44 0.45
CA ALA A 102 -4.30 9.88 -0.83
C ALA A 102 -4.61 8.70 -1.76
N SER A 103 -3.73 7.70 -1.83
CA SER A 103 -3.94 6.48 -2.62
C SER A 103 -5.13 5.67 -2.11
N LYS A 104 -5.26 5.52 -0.78
CA LYS A 104 -6.39 4.87 -0.14
C LYS A 104 -7.71 5.55 -0.50
N SER A 105 -7.79 6.87 -0.38
CA SER A 105 -8.99 7.62 -0.74
C SER A 105 -9.34 7.48 -2.23
N ARG A 106 -8.34 7.48 -3.12
CA ARG A 106 -8.56 7.20 -4.56
C ARG A 106 -9.09 5.78 -4.79
N MET A 107 -8.52 4.79 -4.11
CA MET A 107 -8.97 3.40 -4.20
C MET A 107 -10.43 3.25 -3.76
N GLU A 108 -10.80 3.86 -2.63
CA GLU A 108 -12.18 3.86 -2.12
C GLU A 108 -13.17 4.42 -3.15
N LYS A 109 -12.81 5.52 -3.83
CA LYS A 109 -13.62 6.09 -4.92
C LYS A 109 -13.77 5.13 -6.10
N ILE A 110 -12.67 4.54 -6.57
CA ILE A 110 -12.69 3.58 -7.69
C ILE A 110 -13.53 2.35 -7.36
N VAL A 111 -13.43 1.84 -6.13
CA VAL A 111 -14.23 0.70 -5.65
C VAL A 111 -15.72 1.08 -5.65
N MET A 112 -16.07 2.26 -5.14
CA MET A 112 -17.45 2.75 -5.15
C MET A 112 -18.01 2.89 -6.58
N GLU A 113 -17.26 3.50 -7.50
CA GLU A 113 -17.66 3.65 -8.90
C GLU A 113 -17.80 2.30 -9.61
N THR A 114 -16.90 1.36 -9.33
CA THR A 114 -16.94 0.01 -9.90
C THR A 114 -18.17 -0.76 -9.41
N ASN A 115 -18.49 -0.68 -8.12
CA ASN A 115 -19.70 -1.31 -7.56
C ASN A 115 -20.99 -0.72 -8.15
N LEU A 116 -21.04 0.60 -8.35
CA LEU A 116 -22.17 1.27 -8.99
C LEU A 116 -22.32 0.81 -10.45
N ASN A 117 -21.22 0.78 -11.20
CA ASN A 117 -21.22 0.34 -12.59
C ASN A 117 -21.58 -1.15 -12.73
N GLN A 118 -21.12 -2.00 -11.82
CA GLN A 118 -21.50 -3.41 -11.78
C GLN A 118 -23.01 -3.57 -11.56
N SER A 119 -23.59 -2.81 -10.63
CA SER A 119 -25.04 -2.83 -10.37
C SER A 119 -25.84 -2.40 -11.61
N ARG A 120 -25.42 -1.32 -12.29
CA ARG A 120 -26.03 -0.86 -13.56
C ARG A 120 -25.88 -1.89 -14.67
N ARG A 121 -24.72 -2.55 -14.75
CA ARG A 121 -24.47 -3.61 -15.74
C ARG A 121 -25.41 -4.79 -15.54
N LEU A 122 -25.68 -5.18 -14.29
CA LEU A 122 -26.64 -6.25 -13.98
C LEU A 122 -28.05 -5.89 -14.44
N SER A 123 -28.53 -4.66 -14.18
CA SER A 123 -29.87 -4.25 -14.63
C SER A 123 -29.99 -4.21 -16.16
N ILE A 124 -28.95 -3.72 -16.85
CA ILE A 124 -28.93 -3.69 -18.32
C ILE A 124 -28.88 -5.12 -18.87
N ASN A 125 -28.06 -6.00 -18.27
CA ASN A 125 -27.94 -7.38 -18.70
C ASN A 125 -29.26 -8.15 -18.51
N LEU A 126 -29.94 -7.96 -17.38
CA LEU A 126 -31.28 -8.54 -17.17
C LEU A 126 -32.28 -8.04 -18.20
N ALA A 127 -32.30 -6.72 -18.48
CA ALA A 127 -33.16 -6.16 -19.53
C ALA A 127 -32.84 -6.73 -20.91
N GLN A 128 -31.55 -6.93 -21.23
CA GLN A 128 -31.11 -7.53 -22.49
C GLN A 128 -31.50 -9.01 -22.58
N ILE A 129 -31.36 -9.80 -21.50
CA ILE A 129 -31.80 -11.19 -21.46
C ILE A 129 -33.31 -11.27 -21.64
N ALA A 130 -34.07 -10.43 -20.94
CA ALA A 130 -35.52 -10.36 -21.09
C ALA A 130 -35.93 -9.97 -22.52
N ALA A 131 -35.29 -8.95 -23.10
CA ALA A 131 -35.57 -8.51 -24.47
C ALA A 131 -35.21 -9.58 -25.51
N SER A 132 -34.09 -10.28 -25.36
CA SER A 132 -33.68 -11.34 -26.29
C SER A 132 -34.60 -12.57 -26.17
N ALA A 133 -34.99 -12.96 -24.96
CA ALA A 133 -36.00 -14.00 -24.74
C ALA A 133 -37.35 -13.60 -25.33
N PHE A 134 -37.75 -12.34 -25.18
CA PHE A 134 -38.97 -11.79 -25.77
C PHE A 134 -38.92 -11.85 -27.30
N ILE A 135 -37.85 -11.37 -27.93
CA ILE A 135 -37.71 -11.44 -29.39
C ILE A 135 -37.74 -12.90 -29.87
N LYS A 136 -37.01 -13.81 -29.21
CA LYS A 136 -36.98 -15.24 -29.61
C LYS A 136 -38.35 -15.92 -29.54
N SER A 137 -39.19 -15.53 -28.58
CA SER A 137 -40.50 -16.16 -28.36
C SER A 137 -41.62 -15.52 -29.18
N PHE A 138 -41.51 -14.23 -29.50
CA PHE A 138 -42.60 -13.44 -30.05
C PHE A 138 -42.36 -12.86 -31.46
N TYR A 139 -41.10 -12.81 -31.93
CA TYR A 139 -40.79 -12.31 -33.26
C TYR A 139 -40.91 -13.45 -34.30
N ILE A 140 -41.81 -13.27 -35.27
CA ILE A 140 -41.89 -14.09 -36.48
C ILE A 140 -41.11 -13.35 -37.57
N SER A 141 -40.05 -13.98 -38.09
CA SER A 141 -39.16 -13.34 -39.06
C SER A 141 -39.89 -13.09 -40.39
N PRO A 142 -39.60 -12.01 -41.12
CA PRO A 142 -40.07 -11.82 -42.50
C PRO A 142 -39.71 -12.99 -43.43
N GLU A 143 -38.62 -13.71 -43.14
CA GLU A 143 -38.25 -14.95 -43.84
C GLU A 143 -39.26 -16.07 -43.58
N ASP A 144 -39.78 -16.18 -42.35
CA ASP A 144 -40.83 -17.13 -41.99
C ASP A 144 -42.14 -16.84 -42.75
N TRP A 145 -42.40 -15.57 -43.07
CA TRP A 145 -43.50 -15.16 -43.95
C TRP A 145 -43.24 -15.49 -45.42
N GLY A 146 -41.98 -15.53 -45.86
CA GLY A 146 -41.60 -15.90 -47.23
C GLY A 146 -41.99 -17.33 -47.57
N PHE A 147 -41.80 -18.26 -46.64
CA PHE A 147 -42.18 -19.68 -46.82
C PHE A 147 -43.69 -19.90 -46.99
N LEU A 148 -44.52 -18.98 -46.49
CA LEU A 148 -45.98 -19.04 -46.70
C LEU A 148 -46.41 -18.71 -48.13
N ASN A 149 -45.55 -18.03 -48.90
CA ASN A 149 -45.83 -17.64 -50.28
C ASN A 149 -45.20 -18.61 -51.30
N GLU A 150 -44.40 -19.59 -50.86
CA GLU A 150 -43.80 -20.60 -51.72
C GLU A 150 -44.82 -21.68 -52.13
N PRO A 151 -44.68 -22.26 -53.35
CA PRO A 151 -45.59 -23.28 -53.85
C PRO A 151 -45.62 -24.51 -52.94
N PRO A 152 -46.80 -25.13 -52.76
CA PRO A 152 -47.01 -26.14 -51.73
C PRO A 152 -46.25 -27.43 -52.06
N SER A 153 -45.21 -27.74 -51.27
CA SER A 153 -44.36 -28.94 -51.36
C SER A 153 -44.28 -29.67 -50.03
N GLN A 154 -44.02 -30.98 -50.02
CA GLN A 154 -43.95 -31.81 -48.81
C GLN A 154 -42.99 -31.24 -47.74
N ALA A 155 -41.81 -30.75 -48.17
CA ALA A 155 -40.80 -30.17 -47.27
C ALA A 155 -41.19 -28.77 -46.75
N VAL A 156 -41.96 -28.02 -47.55
CA VAL A 156 -42.50 -26.70 -47.15
C VAL A 156 -43.61 -26.88 -46.12
N SER A 157 -44.46 -27.90 -46.29
CA SER A 157 -45.56 -28.22 -45.38
C SER A 157 -45.07 -28.57 -43.96
N ASP A 158 -44.01 -29.39 -43.82
CA ASP A 158 -43.45 -29.75 -42.51
C ASP A 158 -42.87 -28.54 -41.77
N ARG A 159 -42.19 -27.65 -42.50
CA ARG A 159 -41.63 -26.41 -41.95
C ARG A 159 -42.73 -25.40 -41.56
N VAL A 160 -43.80 -25.31 -42.36
CA VAL A 160 -44.99 -24.50 -42.05
C VAL A 160 -45.71 -25.05 -40.81
N LEU A 161 -45.79 -26.38 -40.63
CA LEU A 161 -46.37 -27.00 -39.42
C LEU A 161 -45.56 -26.67 -38.15
N GLN A 162 -44.23 -26.70 -38.23
CA GLN A 162 -43.36 -26.29 -37.11
C GLN A 162 -43.53 -24.81 -36.76
N LEU A 163 -43.61 -23.94 -37.78
CA LEU A 163 -43.86 -22.51 -37.59
C LEU A 163 -45.28 -22.23 -37.03
N LEU A 164 -46.29 -22.96 -37.47
CA LEU A 164 -47.66 -22.92 -36.94
C LEU A 164 -47.72 -23.35 -35.48
N GLN A 165 -47.03 -24.43 -35.12
CA GLN A 165 -46.95 -24.90 -33.74
C GLN A 165 -46.30 -23.85 -32.84
N ARG A 166 -45.24 -23.20 -33.33
CA ARG A 166 -44.60 -22.07 -32.61
C ARG A 166 -45.59 -20.92 -32.44
N ALA A 167 -46.23 -20.45 -33.51
CA ALA A 167 -47.18 -19.33 -33.48
C ALA A 167 -48.38 -19.60 -32.55
N ARG A 168 -48.94 -20.82 -32.55
CA ARG A 168 -50.02 -21.21 -31.63
C ARG A 168 -49.57 -21.27 -30.17
N THR A 169 -48.36 -21.78 -29.92
CA THR A 169 -47.79 -21.80 -28.56
C THR A 169 -47.63 -20.38 -28.05
N THR A 170 -47.15 -19.47 -28.89
CA THR A 170 -47.04 -18.04 -28.61
C THR A 170 -48.40 -17.40 -28.30
N GLN A 171 -49.43 -17.70 -29.08
CA GLN A 171 -50.79 -17.19 -28.83
C GLN A 171 -51.36 -17.66 -27.48
N ARG A 172 -51.19 -18.95 -27.14
CA ARG A 172 -51.59 -19.50 -25.83
C ARG A 172 -50.82 -18.86 -24.67
N LEU A 173 -49.53 -18.57 -24.86
CA LEU A 173 -48.72 -17.89 -23.85
C LEU A 173 -49.24 -16.47 -23.56
N PHE A 174 -49.72 -15.75 -24.58
CA PHE A 174 -50.41 -14.47 -24.39
C PHE A 174 -51.73 -14.63 -23.66
N GLU A 175 -52.58 -15.58 -24.06
CA GLU A 175 -53.88 -15.82 -23.40
C GLU A 175 -53.73 -16.19 -21.92
N THR A 176 -52.69 -16.96 -21.58
CA THR A 176 -52.42 -17.38 -20.19
C THR A 176 -51.69 -16.33 -19.36
N SER A 177 -50.68 -15.63 -19.91
CA SER A 177 -49.89 -14.64 -19.17
C SER A 177 -50.54 -13.26 -19.15
N ILE A 178 -51.23 -12.88 -20.21
CA ILE A 178 -51.77 -11.55 -20.45
C ILE A 178 -53.26 -11.75 -20.76
N ARG A 179 -54.04 -12.00 -19.69
CA ARG A 179 -55.51 -12.19 -19.74
C ARG A 179 -56.23 -11.15 -20.63
N TYR A 180 -55.68 -9.94 -20.75
CA TYR A 180 -56.00 -8.96 -21.80
C TYR A 180 -54.75 -8.22 -22.29
N PRO A 181 -54.47 -8.12 -23.60
CA PRO A 181 -53.34 -7.35 -24.12
C PRO A 181 -53.58 -5.85 -23.91
N THR A 182 -52.94 -5.29 -22.88
CA THR A 182 -53.12 -3.88 -22.49
C THR A 182 -52.22 -2.93 -23.26
N THR A 183 -51.04 -3.38 -23.72
CA THR A 183 -50.09 -2.56 -24.48
C THR A 183 -50.31 -2.66 -25.99
N ILE A 184 -50.00 -1.57 -26.71
CA ILE A 184 -50.12 -1.50 -28.18
C ILE A 184 -49.28 -2.59 -28.85
N LEU A 185 -48.05 -2.80 -28.38
CA LEU A 185 -47.16 -3.85 -28.87
C LEU A 185 -47.75 -5.25 -28.71
N ALA A 186 -48.35 -5.56 -27.55
CA ALA A 186 -48.98 -6.86 -27.33
C ALA A 186 -50.17 -7.08 -28.29
N LYS A 187 -50.98 -6.04 -28.53
CA LYS A 187 -52.08 -6.09 -29.50
C LYS A 187 -51.57 -6.33 -30.92
N ASP A 188 -50.50 -5.65 -31.32
CA ASP A 188 -49.91 -5.80 -32.65
C ASP A 188 -49.33 -7.21 -32.85
N ILE A 189 -48.62 -7.75 -31.86
CA ILE A 189 -48.07 -9.12 -31.92
C ILE A 189 -49.19 -10.15 -32.03
N VAL A 190 -50.26 -10.03 -31.23
CA VAL A 190 -51.41 -10.94 -31.30
C VAL A 190 -52.09 -10.86 -32.68
N LYS A 191 -52.24 -9.66 -33.24
CA LYS A 191 -52.81 -9.48 -34.59
C LYS A 191 -51.95 -10.11 -35.68
N VAL A 192 -50.63 -9.88 -35.63
CA VAL A 192 -49.67 -10.42 -36.60
C VAL A 192 -49.59 -11.94 -36.51
N THR A 193 -49.56 -12.50 -35.31
CA THR A 193 -49.55 -13.96 -35.09
C THR A 193 -50.85 -14.63 -35.54
N ALA A 194 -52.01 -14.02 -35.29
CA ALA A 194 -53.30 -14.51 -35.81
C ALA A 194 -53.31 -14.52 -37.36
N CYS A 195 -52.87 -13.43 -37.99
CA CYS A 195 -52.78 -13.36 -39.45
C CYS A 195 -51.81 -14.41 -40.03
N PHE A 196 -50.71 -14.70 -39.34
CA PHE A 196 -49.77 -15.75 -39.75
C PHE A 196 -50.44 -17.13 -39.71
N VAL A 197 -51.17 -17.43 -38.63
CA VAL A 197 -51.90 -18.68 -38.46
C VAL A 197 -52.96 -18.86 -39.56
N ASP A 198 -53.73 -17.81 -39.86
CA ASP A 198 -54.77 -17.85 -40.90
C ASP A 198 -54.17 -18.18 -42.28
N LYS A 199 -53.08 -17.48 -42.67
CA LYS A 199 -52.41 -17.75 -43.95
C LYS A 199 -51.79 -19.15 -44.02
N ALA A 200 -51.22 -19.62 -42.92
CA ALA A 200 -50.64 -20.96 -42.87
C ALA A 200 -51.73 -22.04 -43.01
N TYR A 201 -52.93 -21.83 -42.47
CA TYR A 201 -54.08 -22.70 -42.71
C TYR A 201 -54.52 -22.71 -44.17
N GLU A 202 -54.59 -21.55 -44.82
CA GLU A 202 -54.93 -21.46 -46.25
C GLU A 202 -53.92 -22.22 -47.11
N GLN A 203 -52.62 -22.09 -46.84
CA GLN A 203 -51.57 -22.78 -47.59
C GLN A 203 -51.66 -24.30 -47.43
N ILE A 204 -51.85 -24.80 -46.19
CA ILE A 204 -52.01 -26.24 -45.93
C ILE A 204 -53.30 -26.76 -46.60
N TYR A 205 -54.40 -26.02 -46.49
CA TYR A 205 -55.66 -26.40 -47.14
C TYR A 205 -55.51 -26.50 -48.66
N ASN A 206 -54.81 -25.54 -49.27
CA ASN A 206 -54.51 -25.55 -50.70
C ASN A 206 -53.57 -26.70 -51.09
N TRP A 207 -52.56 -27.02 -50.25
CA TRP A 207 -51.72 -28.18 -50.46
C TRP A 207 -52.53 -29.47 -50.45
N VAL A 208 -53.31 -29.72 -49.39
CA VAL A 208 -54.20 -30.90 -49.27
C VAL A 208 -55.12 -30.97 -50.49
N LYS A 209 -55.78 -29.86 -50.85
CA LYS A 209 -56.64 -29.81 -52.03
C LYS A 209 -55.88 -30.15 -53.32
N SER A 210 -54.66 -29.65 -53.51
CA SER A 210 -53.84 -29.98 -54.69
C SER A 210 -53.38 -31.43 -54.72
N THR A 211 -53.13 -32.05 -53.57
CA THR A 211 -52.73 -33.46 -53.45
C THR A 211 -53.90 -34.41 -53.64
N PHE A 212 -55.12 -34.01 -53.26
CA PHE A 212 -56.35 -34.80 -53.43
C PHE A 212 -57.12 -34.51 -54.72
N SER A 213 -56.80 -33.42 -55.42
CA SER A 213 -57.37 -33.06 -56.74
C SER A 213 -56.53 -33.61 -57.90
N MET A 214 -55.50 -34.40 -57.60
CA MET A 214 -54.67 -35.16 -58.53
C MET A 214 -54.98 -36.65 -58.35
#